data_AF-A0A3R7VUP8-F1
#
_entry.id   AF-A0A3R7VUP8-F1
#
_cell.length_a   1.000
_cell.length_b   1.000
_cell.length_c   1.000
_cell.angle_alpha   90.00
_cell.angle_beta   90.00
_cell.angle_gamma   90.00
#
_symmetry.space_group_name_H-M   'P 1'
#
loop_
_entity.id
_entity.type
_entity.pdbx_description
1 polymer ?
#
loop_
_entity_poly.entity_id
_entity_poly.type
_entity_poly.pdbx_seq_one_letter_code
_entity_poly.pdbx_strand_id
1 'polypeptide(L)'
;MKKIILFFFFPLVLLSQNNNFVIGINGGVYLANRNTSIQYSGFYNNYGINSIFNNSINKPYFDEYFQTQFNSQNYSIMGGEKDRLENNIKYNPSPEIGFHLGWVKRKSKFFVDVNFSNIKVQDFINIEVQNQNFTMSTEPQYVPISITGNEKRNMINFGLLKTIYEESNLSILFPFFVQLLEVKIDENFIIVNNQQYYISHNFSTMNFDQNQGRYGLGLGSGLVFNYFIDKDLS
;
A
#
# COMPACT_ATOMS: atom_id res chain seq x y z
N MET A 1 7.24 -17.87 -11.77
CA MET A 1 5.82 -17.49 -11.60
C MET A 1 5.57 -17.19 -10.12
N LYS A 2 5.40 -15.92 -9.74
CA LYS A 2 5.09 -15.54 -8.35
C LYS A 2 3.58 -15.61 -8.17
N LYS A 3 3.10 -16.55 -7.35
CA LYS A 3 1.66 -16.71 -7.03
C LYS A 3 1.29 -15.71 -5.93
N ILE A 4 0.15 -15.06 -6.07
CA ILE A 4 -0.44 -14.14 -5.08
C ILE A 4 -1.48 -14.93 -4.30
N ILE A 5 -1.38 -14.93 -2.97
CA ILE A 5 -2.42 -15.44 -2.06
C ILE A 5 -2.80 -14.24 -1.21
N LEU A 6 -4.06 -13.82 -1.31
CA LEU A 6 -4.63 -12.68 -0.60
C LEU A 6 -5.67 -13.24 0.37
N PHE A 7 -5.50 -13.00 1.66
CA PHE A 7 -6.47 -13.38 2.68
C PHE A 7 -7.30 -12.15 3.06
N PHE A 8 -8.61 -12.23 2.87
CA PHE A 8 -9.57 -11.23 3.34
C PHE A 8 -10.37 -11.79 4.51
N PHE A 9 -10.48 -11.01 5.59
CA PHE A 9 -11.45 -11.21 6.67
C PHE A 9 -12.45 -10.05 6.61
N PHE A 10 -13.69 -10.32 6.20
CA PHE A 10 -14.78 -9.34 6.13
C PHE A 10 -15.89 -9.70 7.11
N PRO A 11 -16.26 -8.81 8.06
CA PRO A 11 -17.64 -8.73 8.52
C PRO A 11 -18.51 -8.09 7.43
N LEU A 12 -19.46 -8.84 6.90
CA LEU A 12 -20.45 -8.35 5.92
C LEU A 12 -21.78 -8.10 6.66
N VAL A 13 -22.29 -6.88 6.67
CA VAL A 13 -23.67 -6.58 7.11
C VAL A 13 -24.54 -6.54 5.87
N LEU A 14 -25.44 -7.51 5.74
CA LEU A 14 -26.32 -7.69 4.57
C LEU A 14 -27.72 -7.16 4.89
N LEU A 15 -28.21 -6.21 4.09
CA LEU A 15 -29.61 -5.77 4.10
C LEU A 15 -30.24 -6.20 2.77
N SER A 16 -31.02 -7.28 2.80
CA SER A 16 -31.77 -7.77 1.64
C SER A 16 -33.17 -7.13 1.62
N GLN A 17 -33.53 -6.48 0.52
CA GLN A 17 -34.93 -6.20 0.18
C GLN A 17 -35.20 -6.77 -1.23
N ASN A 18 -36.10 -7.75 -1.28
CA ASN A 18 -36.62 -8.50 -2.44
C ASN A 18 -35.74 -9.60 -3.08
N ASN A 19 -36.43 -10.70 -3.42
CA ASN A 19 -36.05 -12.12 -3.27
C ASN A 19 -34.73 -12.65 -3.86
N ASN A 20 -33.91 -11.83 -4.51
CA ASN A 20 -32.61 -12.23 -5.03
C ASN A 20 -31.57 -11.10 -5.05
N PHE A 21 -31.93 -9.88 -4.70
CA PHE A 21 -30.99 -8.75 -4.72
C PHE A 21 -30.49 -8.46 -3.31
N VAL A 22 -29.19 -8.21 -3.20
CA VAL A 22 -28.50 -8.01 -1.93
C VAL A 22 -27.73 -6.71 -2.02
N ILE A 23 -27.99 -5.80 -1.09
CA ILE A 23 -27.18 -4.60 -0.89
C ILE A 23 -26.51 -4.71 0.46
N GLY A 24 -25.27 -4.28 0.55
CA GLY A 24 -24.54 -4.30 1.81
C GLY A 24 -23.44 -3.27 1.83
N ILE A 25 -22.88 -3.13 3.02
CA ILE A 25 -21.62 -2.43 3.25
C ILE A 25 -20.60 -3.51 3.62
N ASN A 26 -19.41 -3.41 3.06
CA ASN A 26 -18.30 -4.27 3.43
C ASN A 26 -17.29 -3.44 4.25
N GLY A 27 -16.70 -4.08 5.25
CA GLY A 27 -15.65 -3.51 6.08
C GLY A 27 -14.60 -4.57 6.33
N GLY A 28 -13.33 -4.18 6.33
CA GLY A 28 -12.23 -5.14 6.45
C GLY A 28 -10.89 -4.48 6.67
N VAL A 29 -9.84 -5.29 6.53
CA VAL A 29 -8.45 -4.83 6.56
C VAL A 29 -7.79 -5.21 5.25
N TYR A 30 -7.22 -4.21 4.58
CA TYR A 30 -6.44 -4.38 3.38
C TYR A 30 -4.95 -4.56 3.71
N LEU A 31 -4.35 -5.61 3.15
CA LEU A 31 -2.92 -5.90 3.26
C LEU A 31 -2.25 -5.69 1.91
N ALA A 32 -1.61 -4.53 1.77
CA ALA A 32 -0.92 -4.17 0.53
C ALA A 32 0.40 -4.91 0.36
N ASN A 33 0.84 -5.02 -0.90
CA ASN A 33 2.16 -5.54 -1.25
C ASN A 33 2.82 -4.72 -2.36
N ARG A 34 4.14 -4.85 -2.47
CA ARG A 34 5.00 -4.10 -3.39
C ARG A 34 4.64 -4.24 -4.88
N ASN A 35 3.95 -5.32 -5.28
CA ASN A 35 3.70 -5.59 -6.70
C ASN A 35 2.76 -4.56 -7.34
N THR A 36 2.11 -3.72 -6.52
CA THR A 36 1.11 -2.74 -6.93
C THR A 36 1.55 -1.29 -6.72
N SER A 37 2.67 -1.02 -6.01
CA SER A 37 3.20 0.33 -5.85
C SER A 37 4.73 0.40 -5.66
N ILE A 38 5.47 0.45 -6.77
CA ILE A 38 6.95 0.58 -6.77
C ILE A 38 7.38 2.02 -6.45
N GLN A 39 6.47 2.99 -6.58
CA GLN A 39 6.78 4.41 -6.52
C GLN A 39 7.18 4.89 -5.11
N TYR A 40 6.81 4.18 -4.05
CA TYR A 40 7.21 4.57 -2.68
C TYR A 40 8.67 4.31 -2.36
N SER A 41 9.40 3.51 -3.14
CA SER A 41 10.82 3.30 -2.87
C SER A 41 11.64 4.57 -3.05
N GLY A 42 11.11 5.57 -3.79
CA GLY A 42 11.81 6.80 -4.12
C GLY A 42 12.97 6.61 -5.10
N PHE A 43 13.11 5.43 -5.71
CA PHE A 43 14.16 5.09 -6.68
C PHE A 43 13.63 4.71 -8.08
N TYR A 44 12.40 5.08 -8.40
CA TYR A 44 11.72 4.72 -9.66
C TYR A 44 11.96 5.72 -10.81
N ASN A 45 12.58 6.87 -10.54
CA ASN A 45 12.95 7.87 -11.55
C ASN A 45 14.24 8.61 -11.16
N ASN A 46 14.77 9.44 -12.08
CA ASN A 46 15.95 10.27 -11.84
C ASN A 46 15.68 11.46 -10.90
N TYR A 47 14.42 11.73 -10.58
CA TYR A 47 13.96 12.80 -9.70
C TYR A 47 13.55 12.30 -8.30
N GLY A 48 14.02 11.09 -7.95
CA GLY A 48 13.72 10.43 -6.68
C GLY A 48 14.55 10.97 -5.53
N ILE A 49 14.81 10.13 -4.53
CA ILE A 49 15.56 10.50 -3.31
C ILE A 49 16.92 11.10 -3.63
N ASN A 50 17.64 10.55 -4.63
CA ASN A 50 18.93 11.09 -5.08
C ASN A 50 18.87 12.57 -5.46
N SER A 51 17.77 13.01 -6.06
CA SER A 51 17.61 14.41 -6.46
C SER A 51 17.38 15.32 -5.26
N ILE A 52 16.76 14.82 -4.19
CA ILE A 52 16.55 15.58 -2.96
C ILE A 52 17.91 15.91 -2.34
N PHE A 53 18.76 14.89 -2.13
CA PHE A 53 20.09 15.06 -1.54
C PHE A 53 21.04 15.91 -2.37
N ASN A 54 20.93 15.88 -3.69
CA ASN A 54 21.81 16.62 -4.61
C ASN A 54 21.23 17.95 -5.10
N ASN A 55 20.04 18.35 -4.66
CA ASN A 55 19.44 19.62 -5.03
C ASN A 55 20.24 20.78 -4.41
N SER A 56 20.60 21.80 -5.20
CA SER A 56 21.38 22.95 -4.74
C SER A 56 20.76 23.75 -3.59
N ILE A 57 19.43 23.69 -3.44
CA ILE A 57 18.69 24.33 -2.34
C ILE A 57 18.81 23.49 -1.07
N ASN A 58 18.65 22.17 -1.16
CA ASN A 58 18.65 21.29 0.02
C ASN A 58 20.06 20.91 0.49
N LYS A 59 21.02 20.83 -0.43
CA LYS A 59 22.40 20.37 -0.19
C LYS A 59 23.08 21.11 0.96
N PRO A 60 23.04 22.45 1.07
CA PRO A 60 23.64 23.16 2.21
C PRO A 60 23.07 22.74 3.56
N TYR A 61 21.75 22.52 3.66
CA TYR A 61 21.09 22.10 4.89
C TYR A 61 21.45 20.66 5.28
N PHE A 62 21.59 19.76 4.30
CA PHE A 62 22.07 18.41 4.56
C PHE A 62 23.55 18.41 4.96
N ASP A 63 24.38 19.21 4.30
CA ASP A 63 25.80 19.33 4.63
C ASP A 63 26.01 19.86 6.04
N GLU A 64 25.23 20.88 6.44
CA GLU A 64 25.20 21.39 7.80
C GLU A 64 24.72 20.31 8.78
N TYR A 65 23.59 19.64 8.50
CA TYR A 65 23.06 18.58 9.36
C TYR A 65 24.09 17.47 9.61
N PHE A 66 24.68 16.91 8.54
CA PHE A 66 25.64 15.82 8.69
C PHE A 66 26.96 16.29 9.32
N GLN A 67 27.41 17.52 9.04
CA GLN A 67 28.57 18.10 9.70
C GLN A 67 28.34 18.30 11.20
N THR A 68 27.20 18.85 11.61
CA THR A 68 26.91 19.11 13.03
C THR A 68 26.64 17.81 13.81
N GLN A 69 25.94 16.85 13.22
CA GLN A 69 25.54 15.62 13.93
C GLN A 69 26.59 14.51 13.88
N PHE A 70 27.36 14.42 12.80
CA PHE A 70 28.27 13.29 12.54
C PHE A 70 29.70 13.72 12.20
N ASN A 71 30.01 15.02 12.29
CA ASN A 71 31.32 15.58 11.94
C ASN A 71 31.79 15.21 10.53
N SER A 72 30.85 15.17 9.57
CA SER A 72 31.17 14.82 8.19
C SER A 72 30.25 15.47 7.17
N GLN A 73 30.85 15.93 6.06
CA GLN A 73 30.13 16.37 4.86
C GLN A 73 30.15 15.34 3.74
N ASN A 74 30.78 14.18 3.95
CA ASN A 74 30.80 13.12 2.97
C ASN A 74 29.77 12.05 3.33
N TYR A 75 28.62 12.13 2.66
CA TYR A 75 27.52 11.19 2.83
C TYR A 75 26.93 10.80 1.48
N SER A 76 26.36 9.60 1.43
CA SER A 76 25.66 9.09 0.26
C SER A 76 24.62 8.04 0.65
N ILE A 77 23.68 7.74 -0.24
CA ILE A 77 22.76 6.64 -0.02
C ILE A 77 23.55 5.33 -0.05
N MET A 78 23.40 4.49 0.98
CA MET A 78 24.12 3.23 1.11
C MET A 78 23.86 2.32 -0.12
N GLY A 79 24.92 1.64 -0.56
CA GLY A 79 24.83 0.64 -1.62
C GLY A 79 23.78 -0.43 -1.31
N GLY A 80 22.94 -0.76 -2.31
CA GLY A 80 21.89 -1.77 -2.18
C GLY A 80 20.56 -1.28 -1.57
N GLU A 81 20.47 -0.03 -1.09
CA GLU A 81 19.20 0.51 -0.56
C GLU A 81 18.09 0.58 -1.60
N LYS A 82 18.45 0.88 -2.86
CA LYS A 82 17.53 0.82 -3.99
C LYS A 82 16.87 -0.56 -4.08
N ASP A 83 17.68 -1.61 -4.15
CA ASP A 83 17.18 -2.98 -4.26
C ASP A 83 16.39 -3.38 -3.03
N ARG A 84 16.85 -2.98 -1.83
CA ARG A 84 16.14 -3.26 -0.57
C ARG A 84 14.76 -2.63 -0.57
N LEU A 85 14.62 -1.35 -0.92
CA LEU A 85 13.34 -0.66 -0.89
C LEU A 85 12.42 -1.08 -2.03
N GLU A 86 12.93 -1.31 -3.24
CA GLU A 86 12.11 -1.86 -4.32
C GLU A 86 11.57 -3.27 -3.99
N ASN A 87 12.30 -4.04 -3.18
CA ASN A 87 11.91 -5.40 -2.85
C ASN A 87 11.21 -5.58 -1.50
N ASN A 88 11.56 -4.83 -0.46
CA ASN A 88 11.17 -5.15 0.91
C ASN A 88 10.48 -3.98 1.62
N ILE A 89 9.90 -3.05 0.86
CA ILE A 89 9.15 -1.94 1.44
C ILE A 89 7.93 -2.42 2.23
N LYS A 90 7.76 -1.85 3.42
CA LYS A 90 6.71 -2.23 4.37
C LYS A 90 5.45 -1.37 4.22
N TYR A 91 4.32 -2.05 4.09
CA TYR A 91 2.99 -1.43 4.08
C TYR A 91 2.28 -1.73 5.39
N ASN A 92 1.64 -0.71 5.96
CA ASN A 92 0.81 -0.91 7.14
C ASN A 92 -0.54 -1.51 6.72
N PRO A 93 -1.11 -2.42 7.53
CA PRO A 93 -2.51 -2.80 7.40
C PRO A 93 -3.39 -1.55 7.42
N SER A 94 -4.35 -1.52 6.51
CA SER A 94 -5.22 -0.35 6.32
C SER A 94 -6.68 -0.77 6.46
N PRO A 95 -7.55 0.05 7.08
CA PRO A 95 -8.98 -0.20 7.03
C PRO A 95 -9.46 -0.18 5.58
N GLU A 96 -10.39 -1.08 5.26
CA GLU A 96 -11.10 -1.13 4.00
C GLU A 96 -12.59 -0.96 4.30
N ILE A 97 -13.24 -0.10 3.51
CA ILE A 97 -14.69 0.08 3.55
C ILE A 97 -15.22 0.15 2.13
N GLY A 98 -16.43 -0.33 1.92
CA GLY A 98 -17.01 -0.33 0.59
C GLY A 98 -18.45 -0.77 0.56
N PHE A 99 -18.97 -0.85 -0.65
CA PHE A 99 -20.34 -1.21 -0.94
C PHE A 99 -20.39 -2.53 -1.68
N HIS A 100 -21.39 -3.34 -1.33
CA HIS A 100 -21.63 -4.64 -1.90
C HIS A 100 -22.98 -4.65 -2.61
N LEU A 101 -22.99 -5.05 -3.88
CA LEU A 101 -24.20 -5.32 -4.65
C LEU A 101 -24.15 -6.77 -5.12
N GLY A 102 -25.21 -7.53 -4.86
CA GLY A 102 -25.27 -8.95 -5.14
C GLY A 102 -26.59 -9.35 -5.80
N TRP A 103 -26.50 -10.29 -6.73
CA TRP A 103 -27.65 -10.99 -7.28
C TRP A 103 -27.51 -12.49 -7.01
N VAL A 104 -28.36 -13.01 -6.13
CA VAL A 104 -28.47 -14.41 -5.75
C VAL A 104 -29.28 -15.20 -6.79
N LYS A 105 -28.76 -16.36 -7.20
CA LYS A 105 -29.43 -17.33 -8.06
C LYS A 105 -29.11 -18.73 -7.55
N ARG A 106 -30.07 -19.35 -6.85
CA ARG A 106 -29.92 -20.68 -6.23
C ARG A 106 -28.69 -20.70 -5.29
N LYS A 107 -27.72 -21.59 -5.54
CA LYS A 107 -26.47 -21.77 -4.76
C LYS A 107 -25.32 -20.87 -5.22
N SER A 108 -25.62 -19.81 -5.97
CA SER A 108 -24.62 -18.92 -6.53
C SER A 108 -25.08 -17.48 -6.41
N LYS A 109 -24.13 -16.56 -6.28
CA LYS A 109 -24.39 -15.13 -6.20
C LYS A 109 -23.36 -14.38 -7.04
N PHE A 110 -23.83 -13.65 -8.03
CA PHE A 110 -22.98 -12.67 -8.72
C PHE A 110 -22.88 -11.44 -7.85
N PHE A 111 -21.71 -10.82 -7.80
CA PHE A 111 -21.53 -9.62 -7.00
C PHE A 111 -20.61 -8.60 -7.66
N VAL A 112 -20.84 -7.35 -7.28
CA VAL A 112 -19.95 -6.22 -7.52
C VAL A 112 -19.65 -5.61 -6.16
N ASP A 113 -18.37 -5.51 -5.83
CA ASP A 113 -17.88 -4.76 -4.67
C ASP A 113 -17.15 -3.51 -5.14
N VAL A 114 -17.38 -2.39 -4.46
CA VAL A 114 -16.61 -1.14 -4.64
C VAL A 114 -16.01 -0.76 -3.30
N ASN A 115 -14.70 -0.88 -3.16
CA ASN A 115 -13.98 -0.78 -1.90
C ASN A 115 -12.92 0.31 -1.95
N PHE A 116 -12.69 0.93 -0.80
CA PHE A 116 -11.79 2.06 -0.60
C PHE A 116 -10.84 1.77 0.55
N SER A 117 -9.56 2.10 0.40
CA SER A 117 -8.58 1.96 1.47
C SER A 117 -7.49 3.02 1.40
N ASN A 118 -7.08 3.55 2.56
CA ASN A 118 -6.03 4.54 2.70
C ASN A 118 -4.78 3.92 3.34
N ILE A 119 -3.83 3.51 2.52
CA ILE A 119 -2.66 2.76 2.97
C ILE A 119 -1.52 3.70 3.30
N LYS A 120 -0.87 3.42 4.42
CA LYS A 120 0.36 4.10 4.82
C LYS A 120 1.56 3.19 4.60
N VAL A 121 2.60 3.76 4.02
CA VAL A 121 3.92 3.16 3.83
C VAL A 121 4.88 3.81 4.81
N GLN A 122 5.62 2.98 5.55
CA GLN A 122 6.64 3.44 6.49
C GLN A 122 7.85 2.52 6.39
N ASP A 123 8.97 3.09 5.98
CA ASP A 123 10.26 2.42 5.93
C ASP A 123 11.36 3.45 6.26
N PHE A 124 12.61 3.06 6.08
CA PHE A 124 13.76 3.96 6.18
C PHE A 124 14.64 3.84 4.94
N ILE A 125 15.62 4.72 4.80
CA ILE A 125 16.73 4.66 3.85
C ILE A 125 18.00 4.82 4.67
N ASN A 126 18.98 3.96 4.46
CA ASN A 126 20.28 4.12 5.12
C ASN A 126 21.17 5.09 4.34
N ILE A 127 21.64 6.13 5.00
CA ILE A 127 22.68 7.03 4.50
C ILE A 127 24.02 6.60 5.09
N GLU A 128 24.98 6.34 4.23
CA GLU A 128 26.37 6.13 4.58
C GLU A 128 27.03 7.48 4.81
N VAL A 129 27.59 7.70 5.99
CA VAL A 129 28.31 8.93 6.38
C VAL A 129 29.73 8.54 6.74
N GLN A 130 30.71 9.07 6.01
CA GLN A 130 32.11 8.76 6.27
C GLN A 130 32.57 9.44 7.56
N ASN A 131 33.22 8.69 8.45
CA ASN A 131 33.82 9.27 9.65
C ASN A 131 35.08 10.05 9.28
N GLN A 132 35.14 11.34 9.61
CA GLN A 132 36.31 12.18 9.34
C GLN A 132 37.35 12.17 10.48
N ASN A 133 37.10 11.44 11.57
CA ASN A 133 38.06 11.32 12.67
C ASN A 133 39.14 10.28 12.33
N PHE A 134 40.30 10.75 11.85
CA PHE A 134 41.48 9.93 11.53
C PHE A 134 42.00 9.04 12.68
N THR A 135 41.54 9.25 13.91
CA THR A 135 41.96 8.50 15.11
C THR A 135 40.97 7.39 15.53
N MET A 136 39.79 7.28 14.94
CA MET A 136 38.81 6.22 15.26
C MET A 136 38.10 5.73 14.01
N SER A 137 38.27 4.43 13.71
CA SER A 137 37.60 3.62 12.67
C SER A 137 37.37 4.27 11.30
N THR A 138 37.95 3.66 10.26
CA THR A 138 37.68 4.00 8.85
C THR A 138 36.32 3.50 8.35
N GLU A 139 35.55 2.80 9.18
CA GLU A 139 34.24 2.29 8.80
C GLU A 139 33.20 3.42 8.75
N PRO A 140 32.37 3.46 7.69
CA PRO A 140 31.30 4.44 7.59
C PRO A 140 30.23 4.19 8.64
N GLN A 141 29.59 5.28 9.09
CA GLN A 141 28.41 5.21 9.93
C GLN A 141 27.15 5.16 9.05
N TYR A 142 26.18 4.32 9.42
CA TYR A 142 24.90 4.24 8.73
C TYR A 142 23.81 4.97 9.52
N VAL A 143 23.21 5.97 8.90
CA VAL A 143 22.18 6.82 9.48
C VAL A 143 20.84 6.51 8.81
N PRO A 144 19.86 5.94 9.54
CA PRO A 144 18.54 5.68 8.97
C PRO A 144 17.72 6.97 8.88
N ILE A 145 17.20 7.26 7.70
CA ILE A 145 16.29 8.37 7.41
C ILE A 145 14.94 7.80 7.06
N SER A 146 13.87 8.25 7.70
CA SER A 146 12.54 7.70 7.44
C SER A 146 12.07 8.06 6.03
N ILE A 147 11.38 7.12 5.40
CA ILE A 147 10.57 7.35 4.20
C ILE A 147 9.11 7.00 4.52
N THR A 148 8.23 7.94 4.24
CA THR A 148 6.79 7.81 4.51
C THR A 148 6.02 8.08 3.24
N GLY A 149 5.05 7.21 2.93
CA GLY A 149 4.12 7.38 1.83
C GLY A 149 2.68 7.17 2.27
N ASN A 150 1.75 7.85 1.61
CA ASN A 150 0.31 7.69 1.76
C ASN A 150 -0.31 7.38 0.40
N GLU A 151 -1.14 6.33 0.35
CA GLU A 151 -1.79 5.81 -0.85
C GLU A 151 -3.31 5.76 -0.64
N LYS A 152 -4.06 6.09 -1.68
CA LYS A 152 -5.49 5.79 -1.79
C LYS A 152 -5.69 4.65 -2.79
N ARG A 153 -6.43 3.62 -2.40
CA ARG A 153 -6.85 2.52 -3.27
C ARG A 153 -8.35 2.52 -3.47
N ASN A 154 -8.75 2.48 -4.72
CA ASN A 154 -10.12 2.21 -5.13
C ASN A 154 -10.13 0.85 -5.83
N MET A 155 -11.04 -0.02 -5.42
CA MET A 155 -11.08 -1.41 -5.86
C MET A 155 -12.48 -1.75 -6.31
N ILE A 156 -12.62 -2.26 -7.53
CA ILE A 156 -13.89 -2.77 -8.05
C ILE A 156 -13.73 -4.25 -8.30
N ASN A 157 -14.44 -5.08 -7.53
CA ASN A 157 -14.41 -6.54 -7.69
C ASN A 157 -15.67 -7.00 -8.39
N PHE A 158 -15.52 -7.76 -9.48
CA PHE A 158 -16.61 -8.47 -10.14
C PHE A 158 -16.45 -9.95 -9.88
N GLY A 159 -17.43 -10.58 -9.22
CA GLY A 159 -17.25 -11.93 -8.76
C GLY A 159 -18.47 -12.81 -8.73
N LEU A 160 -18.19 -14.09 -8.46
CA LEU A 160 -19.14 -15.16 -8.24
C LEU A 160 -18.84 -15.78 -6.87
N LEU A 161 -19.85 -15.84 -6.03
CA LEU A 161 -19.86 -16.60 -4.79
C LEU A 161 -20.60 -17.91 -5.04
N LYS A 162 -19.98 -19.04 -4.68
CA LYS A 162 -20.61 -20.35 -4.76
C LYS A 162 -20.73 -20.96 -3.36
N THR A 163 -21.92 -21.37 -2.99
CA THR A 163 -22.13 -22.11 -1.74
C THR A 163 -21.52 -23.50 -1.88
N ILE A 164 -20.54 -23.82 -1.03
CA ILE A 164 -19.86 -25.13 -1.01
C ILE A 164 -20.35 -26.01 0.15
N TYR A 165 -20.89 -25.39 1.20
CA TYR A 165 -21.48 -26.07 2.33
C TYR A 165 -22.62 -25.24 2.91
N GLU A 166 -23.69 -25.89 3.31
CA GLU A 166 -24.90 -25.25 3.82
C GLU A 166 -25.61 -26.19 4.80
N GLU A 167 -25.79 -25.72 6.02
CA GLU A 167 -26.63 -26.32 7.06
C GLU A 167 -27.68 -25.30 7.51
N SER A 168 -28.49 -25.66 8.53
CA SER A 168 -29.55 -24.78 9.05
C SER A 168 -29.00 -23.39 9.37
N ASN A 169 -27.92 -23.31 10.18
CA ASN A 169 -27.45 -22.03 10.71
C ASN A 169 -26.10 -21.58 10.15
N LEU A 170 -25.46 -22.38 9.30
CA LEU A 170 -24.12 -22.11 8.78
C LEU A 170 -24.09 -22.29 7.27
N SER A 171 -23.48 -21.34 6.57
CA SER A 171 -23.10 -21.53 5.17
C SER A 171 -21.66 -21.12 4.94
N ILE A 172 -20.95 -21.92 4.13
CA ILE A 172 -19.60 -21.62 3.67
C ILE A 172 -19.66 -21.41 2.17
N LEU A 173 -19.14 -20.26 1.73
CA LEU A 173 -19.11 -19.87 0.32
C LEU A 173 -17.69 -19.63 -0.14
N PHE A 174 -17.46 -19.95 -1.40
CA PHE A 174 -16.20 -19.74 -2.08
C PHE A 174 -16.36 -18.62 -3.12
N PRO A 175 -15.85 -17.40 -2.87
CA PRO A 175 -15.79 -16.33 -3.86
C PRO A 175 -14.65 -16.56 -4.87
N PHE A 176 -14.91 -16.20 -6.11
CA PHE A 176 -13.90 -15.92 -7.12
C PHE A 176 -14.22 -14.59 -7.80
N PHE A 177 -13.23 -13.72 -7.97
CA PHE A 177 -13.45 -12.40 -8.56
C PHE A 177 -12.27 -11.91 -9.38
N VAL A 178 -12.59 -11.06 -10.36
CA VAL A 178 -11.66 -10.19 -11.05
C VAL A 178 -11.72 -8.82 -10.39
N GLN A 179 -10.56 -8.22 -10.14
CA GLN A 179 -10.43 -6.94 -9.47
C GLN A 179 -9.85 -5.90 -10.44
N LEU A 180 -10.54 -4.77 -10.56
CA LEU A 180 -9.95 -3.53 -11.07
C LEU A 180 -9.43 -2.75 -9.87
N LEU A 181 -8.17 -2.35 -9.91
CA LEU A 181 -7.52 -1.59 -8.84
C LEU A 181 -7.07 -0.24 -9.40
N GLU A 182 -7.43 0.85 -8.74
CA GLU A 182 -6.81 2.15 -8.91
C GLU A 182 -5.98 2.46 -7.67
N VAL A 183 -4.72 2.78 -7.88
CA VAL A 183 -3.76 3.23 -6.88
C VAL A 183 -3.50 4.70 -7.12
N LYS A 184 -3.61 5.55 -6.10
CA LYS A 184 -3.26 6.97 -6.17
C LYS A 184 -2.32 7.34 -5.02
N ILE A 185 -1.17 7.93 -5.34
CA ILE A 185 -0.28 8.48 -4.32
C ILE A 185 -0.84 9.82 -3.83
N ASP A 186 -0.95 9.96 -2.51
CA ASP A 186 -1.35 11.20 -1.85
C ASP A 186 -0.11 11.99 -1.41
N GLU A 187 0.81 11.32 -0.71
CA GLU A 187 2.06 11.90 -0.22
C GLU A 187 3.19 10.89 -0.29
N ASN A 188 4.42 11.36 -0.50
CA ASN A 188 5.62 10.55 -0.36
C ASN A 188 6.80 11.45 -0.05
N PHE A 189 7.48 11.23 1.07
CA PHE A 189 8.54 12.10 1.55
C PHE A 189 9.55 11.39 2.43
N ILE A 190 10.74 11.98 2.55
CA ILE A 190 11.73 11.62 3.56
C ILE A 190 11.77 12.68 4.67
N ILE A 191 12.21 12.30 5.87
CA ILE A 191 12.41 13.24 6.97
C ILE A 191 13.89 13.33 7.34
N VAL A 192 14.48 14.50 7.16
CA VAL A 192 15.86 14.79 7.58
C VAL A 192 15.82 16.00 8.49
N ASN A 193 16.47 15.91 9.66
CA ASN A 193 16.48 16.98 10.67
C ASN A 193 15.07 17.53 10.99
N ASN A 194 14.10 16.63 11.21
CA ASN A 194 12.70 16.96 11.47
C ASN A 194 11.98 17.75 10.36
N GLN A 195 12.59 17.92 9.19
CA GLN A 195 12.00 18.57 8.03
C GLN A 195 11.62 17.54 6.97
N GLN A 196 10.44 17.72 6.36
CA GLN A 196 9.94 16.86 5.30
C GLN A 196 10.45 17.31 3.94
N TYR A 197 10.92 16.34 3.14
CA TYR A 197 11.33 16.54 1.76
C TYR A 197 10.56 15.59 0.86
N TYR A 198 9.64 16.15 0.06
CA TYR A 198 8.77 15.38 -0.82
C TYR A 198 9.55 14.78 -1.99
N ILE A 199 9.25 13.51 -2.28
CA ILE A 199 9.82 12.76 -3.40
C ILE A 199 9.02 13.11 -4.65
N SER A 200 9.71 13.48 -5.74
CA SER A 200 9.05 13.90 -6.98
C SER A 200 8.71 12.70 -7.86
N HIS A 201 7.43 12.54 -8.18
CA HIS A 201 6.92 11.43 -8.98
C HIS A 201 6.96 11.63 -10.50
N ASN A 202 7.39 12.81 -10.97
CA ASN A 202 7.22 13.19 -12.37
C ASN A 202 7.99 12.33 -13.40
N PHE A 203 7.34 12.05 -14.53
CA PHE A 203 7.95 11.44 -15.74
C PHE A 203 7.99 12.40 -16.94
N SER A 204 7.38 13.60 -16.84
CA SER A 204 7.42 14.61 -17.90
C SER A 204 7.30 16.02 -17.34
N THR A 205 8.01 16.95 -17.97
CA THR A 205 8.20 18.36 -17.63
C THR A 205 6.93 19.15 -17.27
N MET A 206 7.05 19.97 -16.21
CA MET A 206 6.27 21.19 -15.92
C MET A 206 4.93 21.15 -15.17
N ASN A 207 4.53 20.06 -14.51
CA ASN A 207 3.45 20.14 -13.50
C ASN A 207 3.78 19.34 -12.24
N PHE A 208 3.80 20.02 -11.08
CA PHE A 208 4.07 19.45 -9.76
C PHE A 208 2.85 18.73 -9.15
N ASP A 209 2.03 18.07 -9.97
CA ASP A 209 0.95 17.24 -9.44
C ASP A 209 1.55 15.95 -8.87
N GLN A 210 1.63 15.88 -7.54
CA GLN A 210 2.11 14.72 -6.77
C GLN A 210 1.14 13.52 -6.85
N ASN A 211 -0.07 13.77 -7.34
CA ASN A 211 -1.15 12.80 -7.50
C ASN A 211 -0.92 11.91 -8.73
N GLN A 212 -0.05 10.91 -8.62
CA GLN A 212 0.10 9.90 -9.67
C GLN A 212 -0.75 8.66 -9.40
N GLY A 213 -1.55 8.31 -10.40
CA GLY A 213 -2.45 7.17 -10.39
C GLY A 213 -1.94 6.01 -11.25
N ARG A 214 -2.21 4.76 -10.86
CA ARG A 214 -2.04 3.56 -11.70
C ARG A 214 -3.28 2.69 -11.63
N TYR A 215 -3.62 2.10 -12.77
CA TYR A 215 -4.64 1.06 -12.86
C TYR A 215 -3.99 -0.32 -12.89
N GLY A 216 -4.60 -1.28 -12.21
CA GLY A 216 -4.15 -2.66 -12.13
C GLY A 216 -5.33 -3.62 -12.31
N LEU A 217 -5.00 -4.83 -12.77
CA LEU A 217 -5.93 -5.95 -12.85
C LEU A 217 -5.46 -7.05 -11.90
N GLY A 218 -6.40 -7.59 -11.12
CA GLY A 218 -6.15 -8.64 -10.15
C GLY A 218 -7.16 -9.78 -10.28
N LEU A 219 -6.80 -10.93 -9.70
CA LEU A 219 -7.71 -12.03 -9.44
C LEU A 219 -7.68 -12.32 -7.95
N GLY A 220 -8.84 -12.65 -7.38
CA GLY A 220 -8.97 -12.94 -5.97
C GLY A 220 -9.95 -14.07 -5.70
N SER A 221 -9.76 -14.69 -4.54
CA SER A 221 -10.62 -15.74 -4.01
C SER A 221 -10.46 -15.80 -2.50
N GLY A 222 -11.26 -16.61 -1.81
CA GLY A 222 -11.27 -16.69 -0.36
C GLY A 222 -12.32 -17.65 0.17
N LEU A 223 -12.72 -17.45 1.41
CA LEU A 223 -13.81 -18.17 2.06
C LEU A 223 -14.71 -17.17 2.79
N VAL A 224 -16.02 -17.37 2.69
CA VAL A 224 -17.02 -16.59 3.41
C VAL A 224 -17.81 -17.54 4.30
N PHE A 225 -17.93 -17.17 5.57
CA PHE A 225 -18.73 -17.89 6.55
C PHE A 225 -19.92 -17.01 6.93
N ASN A 226 -21.13 -17.49 6.69
CA ASN A 226 -22.33 -16.84 7.23
C ASN A 226 -22.90 -17.72 8.34
N TYR A 227 -23.16 -17.10 9.48
CA TYR A 227 -23.84 -17.74 10.61
C TYR A 227 -25.16 -17.01 10.88
N PHE A 228 -26.26 -17.76 10.97
CA PHE A 228 -27.61 -17.25 11.22
C PHE A 228 -28.03 -17.64 12.63
N ILE A 229 -28.37 -16.67 13.46
CA ILE A 229 -28.75 -16.90 14.87
C ILE A 229 -30.20 -17.36 14.98
N ASP A 230 -31.11 -16.85 14.14
CA ASP A 230 -32.51 -17.30 14.04
C ASP A 230 -32.94 -17.31 12.57
N LYS A 231 -33.06 -18.51 11.98
CA LYS A 231 -33.49 -18.68 10.58
C LYS A 231 -35.01 -18.72 10.43
N ASP A 232 -35.75 -18.91 11.53
CA ASP A 232 -37.19 -19.21 11.53
C ASP A 232 -38.12 -17.97 11.51
N LEU A 233 -37.58 -16.76 11.28
CA LEU A 233 -38.35 -15.51 11.24
C LEU A 233 -38.43 -14.85 9.84
N SER A 234 -38.11 -15.56 8.76
CA SER A 234 -38.20 -15.05 7.37
C SER A 234 -39.24 -15.78 6.51
#